data_AF-A0A952RMQ1-F1
#
_entry.id   AF-A0A952RMQ1-F1
#
_cell.length_a   1.000
_cell.length_b   1.000
_cell.length_c   1.000
_cell.angle_alpha   90.00
_cell.angle_beta   90.00
_cell.angle_gamma   90.00
#
_symmetry.space_group_name_H-M   'P 1'
#
loop_
_entity.id
_entity.type
_entity.pdbx_description
1 polymer ?
#
loop_
_entity_poly.entity_id
_entity_poly.type
_entity_poly.pdbx_seq_one_letter_code
_entity_poly.pdbx_strand_id
1 'polypeptide(L)'
;MARIRALAVVVAAAGALAVFACDDVVIDRPCTNIPPNGCPLANGVSCADPRCEAIYLCRRGNVWERGETCPNFDPDAGARVVPDAGDDAGLVENPNAPPGAYGGPGCGVLQEPDCTVGLGLTCTNGCCGCEDFFVCSDGAWDLWAICADGGFTKL
;
A
#
# COMPACT_ATOMS: atom_id res chain seq x y z
N MET A 1 -22.76 4.88 -80.56
CA MET A 1 -21.96 5.88 -79.80
C MET A 1 -22.42 5.88 -78.34
N ALA A 2 -21.54 6.32 -77.44
CA ALA A 2 -21.67 6.42 -75.97
C ALA A 2 -21.23 5.17 -75.17
N ARG A 3 -19.94 5.19 -74.81
CA ARG A 3 -19.37 4.46 -73.67
C ARG A 3 -19.68 5.25 -72.41
N ILE A 4 -20.20 4.62 -71.36
CA ILE A 4 -20.19 5.19 -70.01
C ILE A 4 -19.60 4.15 -69.07
N ARG A 5 -18.39 4.45 -68.60
CA ARG A 5 -17.71 3.74 -67.52
C ARG A 5 -18.35 4.18 -66.21
N ALA A 6 -18.77 3.23 -65.38
CA ALA A 6 -19.04 3.49 -63.98
C ALA A 6 -18.24 2.48 -63.16
N LEU A 7 -17.08 2.93 -62.67
CA LEU A 7 -16.48 2.37 -61.46
C LEU A 7 -17.38 2.80 -60.29
N ALA A 8 -17.90 1.84 -59.54
CA ALA A 8 -18.47 2.11 -58.24
C ALA A 8 -17.99 1.04 -57.26
N VAL A 9 -17.12 1.51 -56.37
CA VAL A 9 -16.51 0.83 -55.22
C VAL A 9 -17.61 0.32 -54.29
N VAL A 10 -17.65 -0.99 -54.03
CA VAL A 10 -18.46 -1.54 -52.94
C VAL A 10 -17.53 -1.86 -51.77
N VAL A 11 -17.68 -1.05 -50.73
CA VAL A 11 -16.95 -1.08 -49.45
C VAL A 11 -17.29 -2.36 -48.69
N ALA A 12 -16.30 -3.20 -48.44
CA ALA A 12 -16.41 -4.34 -47.54
C ALA A 12 -16.21 -3.85 -46.09
N ALA A 13 -17.31 -3.54 -45.39
CA ALA A 13 -17.29 -3.28 -43.95
C ALA A 13 -17.50 -4.60 -43.20
N ALA A 14 -16.42 -5.35 -43.00
CA ALA A 14 -16.39 -6.47 -42.07
C ALA A 14 -16.32 -5.91 -40.63
N GLY A 15 -17.47 -5.78 -39.98
CA GLY A 15 -17.56 -5.45 -38.56
C GLY A 15 -17.05 -6.61 -37.71
N ALA A 16 -15.75 -6.60 -37.40
CA ALA A 16 -15.18 -7.44 -36.37
C ALA A 16 -15.59 -6.85 -35.01
N LEU A 17 -16.58 -7.48 -34.37
CA LEU A 17 -16.88 -7.29 -32.96
C LEU A 17 -15.68 -7.81 -32.14
N ALA A 18 -14.72 -6.93 -31.86
CA ALA A 18 -13.67 -7.18 -30.90
C ALA A 18 -14.31 -7.19 -29.51
N VAL A 19 -14.56 -8.40 -29.00
CA VAL A 19 -14.92 -8.64 -27.61
C VAL A 19 -13.67 -8.31 -26.79
N PHE A 20 -13.59 -7.08 -26.26
CA PHE A 20 -12.62 -6.75 -25.23
C PHE A 20 -13.04 -7.49 -23.96
N ALA A 21 -12.61 -8.75 -23.84
CA ALA A 21 -12.53 -9.40 -22.54
C ALA A 21 -11.44 -8.66 -21.77
N CYS A 22 -11.85 -7.76 -20.88
CA CYS A 22 -10.96 -7.26 -19.84
C CYS A 22 -10.56 -8.48 -19.01
N ASP A 23 -9.31 -8.94 -19.16
CA ASP A 23 -8.69 -9.84 -18.20
C ASP A 23 -8.77 -9.15 -16.84
N ASP A 24 -9.49 -9.77 -15.89
CA ASP A 24 -9.46 -9.35 -14.50
C ASP A 24 -7.99 -9.42 -14.04
N VAL A 25 -7.35 -8.26 -13.96
CA VAL A 25 -5.98 -8.15 -13.46
C VAL A 25 -6.01 -8.63 -12.02
N VAL A 26 -5.51 -9.85 -11.79
CA VAL A 26 -5.29 -10.37 -10.44
C VAL A 26 -4.19 -9.53 -9.83
N ILE A 27 -4.57 -8.46 -9.14
CA ILE A 27 -3.65 -7.64 -8.35
C ILE A 27 -3.08 -8.57 -7.28
N ASP A 28 -1.78 -8.85 -7.38
CA ASP A 28 -1.06 -9.65 -6.39
C ASP A 28 -1.08 -8.86 -5.08
N ARG A 29 -2.00 -9.21 -4.18
CA ARG A 29 -2.12 -8.52 -2.90
C ARG A 29 -0.93 -8.96 -2.05
N PRO A 30 -0.06 -8.04 -1.62
CA PRO A 30 0.99 -8.37 -0.67
C PRO A 30 0.34 -8.92 0.60
N CYS A 31 1.02 -9.84 1.28
CA CYS A 31 0.50 -10.32 2.55
C CYS A 31 0.52 -9.21 3.58
N THR A 32 -0.61 -9.03 4.25
CA THR A 32 -0.79 -8.08 5.35
C THR A 32 -0.71 -8.87 6.66
N ASN A 33 -0.21 -8.25 7.72
CA ASN A 33 -0.27 -8.74 9.10
C ASN A 33 0.29 -10.15 9.30
N ILE A 34 1.59 -10.23 9.56
CA ILE A 34 2.29 -11.49 9.82
C ILE A 34 1.69 -12.15 11.09
N PRO A 35 1.58 -13.50 11.14
CA PRO A 35 1.07 -14.18 12.33
C PRO A 35 1.88 -13.82 13.59
N PRO A 36 1.27 -13.90 14.79
CA PRO A 36 1.97 -13.63 16.04
C PRO A 36 3.29 -14.41 16.14
N ASN A 37 4.35 -13.73 16.57
CA ASN A 37 5.73 -14.26 16.64
C ASN A 37 6.32 -14.77 15.31
N GLY A 38 5.64 -14.52 14.19
CA GLY A 38 6.10 -14.86 12.86
C GLY A 38 7.11 -13.85 12.34
N CYS A 39 8.12 -14.34 11.62
CA CYS A 39 9.14 -13.49 11.03
C CYS A 39 9.07 -13.55 9.50
N PRO A 40 8.98 -12.39 8.83
CA PRO A 40 8.94 -12.36 7.38
C PRO A 40 10.31 -12.73 6.84
N LEU A 41 10.34 -13.37 5.68
CA LEU A 41 11.55 -13.73 4.97
C LEU A 41 12.14 -12.49 4.25
N ALA A 42 12.57 -11.49 5.02
CA ALA A 42 13.30 -10.35 4.49
C ALA A 42 14.81 -10.62 4.64
N ASN A 43 15.50 -10.81 3.50
CA ASN A 43 16.97 -10.81 3.41
C ASN A 43 17.72 -11.92 4.20
N GLY A 44 17.09 -13.05 4.51
CA GLY A 44 17.79 -14.26 4.99
C GLY A 44 18.27 -14.23 6.45
N VAL A 45 17.83 -13.25 7.26
CA VAL A 45 18.22 -13.09 8.68
C VAL A 45 17.06 -13.31 9.66
N SER A 46 15.95 -13.90 9.20
CA SER A 46 14.68 -13.96 9.94
C SER A 46 14.73 -14.71 11.28
N CYS A 47 15.69 -15.62 11.51
CA CYS A 47 15.83 -16.36 12.78
C CYS A 47 16.96 -15.84 13.69
N ALA A 48 17.53 -14.67 13.39
CA ALA A 48 18.52 -14.04 14.27
C ALA A 48 17.88 -13.35 15.48
N ASP A 49 16.59 -12.98 15.39
CA ASP A 49 15.84 -12.40 16.50
C ASP A 49 15.24 -13.54 17.37
N PRO A 50 15.58 -13.63 18.67
CA PRO A 50 15.08 -14.67 19.55
C PRO A 50 13.56 -14.57 19.80
N ARG A 51 12.89 -13.52 19.36
CA ARG A 51 11.42 -13.41 19.43
C ARG A 51 10.71 -14.12 18.28
N CYS A 52 11.46 -14.53 17.25
CA CYS A 52 10.92 -15.23 16.09
C CYS A 52 10.66 -16.70 16.42
N GLU A 53 9.40 -17.11 16.41
CA GLU A 53 9.02 -18.51 16.58
C GLU A 53 9.29 -19.30 15.30
N ALA A 54 8.90 -18.72 14.15
CA ALA A 54 9.05 -19.36 12.85
C ALA A 54 9.09 -18.34 11.71
N ILE A 55 9.69 -18.75 10.60
CA ILE A 55 9.66 -18.06 9.33
C ILE A 55 8.27 -18.28 8.70
N TYR A 56 7.64 -17.20 8.24
CA TYR A 56 6.40 -17.27 7.46
C TYR A 56 6.63 -16.83 6.02
N LEU A 57 6.11 -17.62 5.10
CA LEU A 57 6.13 -17.40 3.67
C LEU A 57 4.82 -16.76 3.25
N CYS A 58 4.90 -15.60 2.59
CA CYS A 58 3.75 -14.99 1.96
C CYS A 58 3.41 -15.76 0.67
N ARG A 59 2.20 -16.32 0.59
CA ARG A 59 1.63 -16.93 -0.62
C ARG A 59 0.60 -16.01 -1.26
N ARG A 60 0.37 -16.26 -2.56
CA ARG A 60 -0.62 -15.52 -3.35
C ARG A 60 -1.98 -15.50 -2.64
N GLY A 61 -2.59 -14.32 -2.60
CA GLY A 61 -3.91 -14.13 -1.99
C GLY A 61 -3.87 -13.85 -0.49
N ASN A 62 -2.79 -13.26 0.04
CA ASN A 62 -2.65 -12.90 1.44
C ASN A 62 -2.74 -14.11 2.39
N VAL A 63 -2.01 -15.18 2.05
CA VAL A 63 -1.99 -16.43 2.83
C VAL A 63 -0.60 -16.63 3.42
N TRP A 64 -0.51 -16.66 4.75
CA TRP A 64 0.74 -16.97 5.46
C TRP A 64 0.89 -18.48 5.64
N GLU A 65 1.96 -19.03 5.09
CA GLU A 65 2.34 -20.42 5.30
C GLU A 65 3.56 -20.48 6.23
N ARG A 66 3.47 -21.30 7.28
CA ARG A 66 4.60 -21.53 8.18
C ARG A 66 5.68 -22.31 7.42
N GLY A 67 6.88 -21.74 7.34
CA GLY A 67 8.05 -22.36 6.72
C GLY A 67 8.84 -23.20 7.72
N GLU A 68 9.82 -22.57 8.37
CA GLU A 68 10.75 -23.23 9.29
C GLU A 68 10.67 -22.62 10.70
N THR A 69 10.76 -23.46 11.74
CA THR A 69 10.82 -23.01 13.14
C THR A 69 12.22 -22.46 13.44
N CYS A 70 12.31 -21.30 14.10
CA CYS A 70 13.59 -20.71 14.46
C CYS A 70 14.19 -21.38 15.71
N PRO A 71 15.47 -21.78 15.70
CA PRO A 71 16.08 -22.51 16.81
C PRO A 71 16.34 -21.66 18.06
N ASN A 72 16.38 -20.33 17.92
CA ASN A 72 16.68 -19.39 18.99
C ASN A 72 15.42 -18.75 19.61
N PHE A 73 14.23 -19.30 19.33
CA PHE A 73 12.99 -18.74 19.88
C PHE A 73 12.99 -18.80 21.41
N ASP A 74 12.75 -17.65 22.03
CA ASP A 74 12.59 -17.46 23.46
C ASP A 74 11.24 -16.74 23.70
N PRO A 75 10.24 -17.42 24.27
CA PRO A 75 8.92 -16.83 24.54
C PRO A 75 8.97 -15.70 25.59
N ASP A 76 10.06 -15.60 26.35
CA ASP A 76 10.26 -14.58 27.39
C ASP A 76 11.06 -13.37 26.88
N ALA A 77 11.53 -13.38 25.62
CA ALA A 77 12.27 -12.28 24.99
C ALA A 77 11.45 -10.98 24.80
N GLY A 78 10.20 -10.97 25.28
CA GLY A 78 9.23 -9.88 25.19
C GLY A 78 8.50 -9.86 23.85
N ALA A 79 7.34 -9.20 23.81
CA ALA A 79 6.59 -9.04 22.57
C ALA A 79 7.40 -8.21 21.56
N ARG A 80 7.54 -8.71 20.34
CA ARG A 80 7.91 -7.84 19.21
C ARG A 80 6.73 -6.90 18.98
N VAL A 81 6.98 -5.59 18.99
CA VAL A 81 6.12 -4.65 18.28
C VAL A 81 6.31 -5.02 16.81
N VAL A 82 5.47 -5.93 16.32
CA VAL A 82 5.37 -6.20 14.90
C VAL A 82 4.72 -4.94 14.38
N PRO A 83 5.44 -4.09 13.62
CA PRO A 83 4.73 -3.06 12.91
C PRO A 83 3.79 -3.80 11.98
N ASP A 84 2.50 -3.45 12.01
CA ASP A 84 1.57 -3.96 11.02
C ASP A 84 2.21 -3.76 9.65
N ALA A 85 2.08 -4.77 8.79
CA ALA A 85 2.69 -4.73 7.46
C ALA A 85 2.07 -3.57 6.66
N GLY A 86 2.72 -2.43 6.78
CA GLY A 86 2.30 -1.10 6.33
C GLY A 86 3.29 -0.05 6.84
N ASP A 87 4.56 -0.41 7.00
CA ASP A 87 5.62 0.50 7.44
C ASP A 87 6.48 0.91 6.24
N ASP A 88 6.19 2.08 5.70
CA ASP A 88 7.28 2.94 5.26
C ASP A 88 8.16 3.24 6.49
N ALA A 89 9.41 2.80 6.38
CA ALA A 89 10.54 2.97 7.28
C ALA A 89 10.34 3.91 8.50
N GLY A 90 10.18 3.34 9.69
CA GLY A 90 10.75 3.89 10.93
C GLY A 90 10.27 5.29 11.35
N LEU A 91 9.00 5.62 11.10
CA LEU A 91 8.41 6.80 11.73
C LEU A 91 8.19 6.50 13.22
N VAL A 92 9.00 7.14 14.08
CA VAL A 92 8.69 7.20 15.51
C VAL A 92 7.33 7.87 15.64
N GLU A 93 6.33 7.11 16.07
CA GLU A 93 4.98 7.64 16.27
C GLU A 93 5.03 8.85 17.21
N ASN A 94 4.67 10.02 16.69
CA ASN A 94 4.50 11.23 17.48
C ASN A 94 3.34 11.00 18.47
N PRO A 95 3.56 11.12 19.80
CA PRO A 95 2.53 10.86 20.80
C PRO A 95 1.35 11.85 20.75
N ASN A 96 1.48 12.96 20.02
CA ASN A 96 0.42 13.93 19.80
C ASN A 96 -0.31 13.73 18.47
N ALA A 97 0.04 12.69 17.69
CA ALA A 97 -0.63 12.39 16.45
C ALA A 97 -2.08 11.94 16.72
N PRO A 98 -3.07 12.45 15.96
CA PRO A 98 -4.44 11.96 16.09
C PRO A 98 -4.55 10.48 15.68
N PRO A 99 -5.57 9.75 16.14
CA PRO A 99 -5.88 8.42 15.61
C PRO A 99 -5.97 8.43 14.09
N GLY A 100 -5.41 7.42 13.43
CA GLY A 100 -5.39 7.32 11.97
C GLY A 100 -4.34 8.20 11.26
N ALA A 101 -3.49 8.92 12.01
CA ALA A 101 -2.50 9.82 11.44
C ALA A 101 -1.47 9.14 10.53
N TYR A 102 -1.15 7.86 10.74
CA TYR A 102 -0.19 7.10 9.93
C TYR A 102 -0.89 6.18 8.91
N GLY A 103 -2.21 6.37 8.72
CA GLY A 103 -3.05 5.44 7.96
C GLY A 103 -3.82 4.49 8.86
N GLY A 104 -4.44 3.48 8.24
CA GLY A 104 -5.27 2.51 8.94
C GLY A 104 -5.99 1.56 7.99
N PRO A 105 -6.66 0.52 8.51
CA PRO A 105 -7.37 -0.45 7.70
C PRO A 105 -8.41 0.20 6.78
N GLY A 106 -8.39 -0.17 5.50
CA GLY A 106 -9.35 0.31 4.49
C GLY A 106 -8.91 1.57 3.74
N CYS A 107 -7.98 2.35 4.27
CA CYS A 107 -7.45 3.52 3.57
C CYS A 107 -6.44 3.11 2.48
N GLY A 108 -6.68 3.60 1.26
CA GLY A 108 -5.77 3.38 0.13
C GLY A 108 -4.49 4.20 0.22
N VAL A 109 -3.58 4.00 -0.73
CA VAL A 109 -2.35 4.82 -0.82
C VAL A 109 -2.71 6.23 -1.28
N LEU A 110 -2.35 7.25 -0.49
CA LEU A 110 -2.49 8.65 -0.88
C LEU A 110 -1.60 8.95 -2.10
N GLN A 111 -2.07 9.81 -2.99
CA GLN A 111 -1.31 10.23 -4.17
C GLN A 111 -0.60 11.53 -3.87
N GLU A 112 0.67 11.68 -4.23
CA GLU A 112 1.36 12.96 -4.11
C GLU A 112 0.57 14.06 -4.86
N PRO A 113 0.40 15.26 -4.29
CA PRO A 113 1.06 15.79 -3.09
C PRO A 113 0.31 15.55 -1.75
N ASP A 114 -0.65 14.62 -1.70
CA ASP A 114 -1.38 14.28 -0.48
C ASP A 114 -0.57 13.38 0.45
N CYS A 115 -0.57 13.69 1.74
CA CYS A 115 0.21 12.97 2.74
C CYS A 115 -0.59 12.61 3.98
N THR A 116 -0.05 11.67 4.76
CA THR A 116 -0.61 11.35 6.07
C THR A 116 -0.24 12.43 7.08
N VAL A 117 -1.12 12.71 8.04
CA VAL A 117 -0.81 13.65 9.15
C VAL A 117 0.46 13.23 9.90
N GLY A 118 0.68 11.94 10.07
CA GLY A 118 1.85 11.37 10.71
C GLY A 118 3.15 11.79 10.03
N LEU A 119 3.20 11.77 8.69
CA LEU A 119 4.34 12.26 7.94
C LEU A 119 4.56 13.76 8.16
N GLY A 120 3.49 14.55 8.08
CA GLY A 120 3.53 15.99 8.31
C GLY A 120 4.09 16.37 9.69
N LEU A 121 3.76 15.59 10.72
CA LEU A 121 4.25 15.78 12.09
C LEU A 121 5.75 15.46 12.28
N THR A 122 6.38 14.81 11.30
CA THR A 122 7.84 14.55 11.31
C THR A 122 8.65 15.61 10.55
N CYS A 123 7.98 16.52 9.84
CA CYS A 123 8.64 17.57 9.06
C CYS A 123 9.26 18.62 9.98
N THR A 124 10.59 18.65 10.07
CA THR A 124 11.32 19.66 10.85
C THR A 124 11.24 21.06 10.22
N ASN A 125 11.15 21.13 8.88
CA ASN A 125 11.05 22.38 8.12
C ASN A 125 10.13 22.16 6.92
N GLY A 126 9.22 23.10 6.66
CA GLY A 126 8.28 22.98 5.54
C GLY A 126 7.27 21.85 5.76
N CYS A 127 6.63 21.44 4.67
CA CYS A 127 5.57 20.43 4.66
C CYS A 127 6.00 19.10 4.04
N CYS A 128 7.32 18.83 3.96
CA CYS A 128 7.89 17.65 3.30
C CYS A 128 7.43 17.41 1.85
N GLY A 129 7.02 18.46 1.12
CA GLY A 129 6.51 18.34 -0.24
C GLY A 129 5.01 18.02 -0.33
N CYS A 130 4.32 17.96 0.80
CA CYS A 130 2.88 17.72 0.89
C CYS A 130 2.07 19.02 0.82
N GLU A 131 0.91 18.98 0.17
CA GLU A 131 -0.05 20.08 0.15
C GLU A 131 -1.15 19.87 1.20
N ASP A 132 -1.74 18.67 1.21
CA ASP A 132 -2.84 18.30 2.09
C ASP A 132 -2.45 17.12 2.99
N PHE A 133 -3.02 17.10 4.19
CA PHE A 133 -2.72 16.09 5.21
C PHE A 133 -3.97 15.42 5.73
N PHE A 134 -3.98 14.09 5.66
CA PHE A 134 -5.16 13.28 5.92
C PHE A 134 -4.97 12.35 7.12
N VAL A 135 -6.08 12.06 7.80
CA VAL A 135 -6.20 10.98 8.78
C VAL A 135 -7.08 9.89 8.22
N CYS A 136 -6.72 8.64 8.49
CA CYS A 136 -7.57 7.50 8.14
C CYS A 136 -8.66 7.30 9.20
N SER A 137 -9.92 7.42 8.79
CA SER A 137 -11.09 7.21 9.65
C SER A 137 -12.05 6.27 8.95
N ASP A 138 -12.43 5.18 9.60
CA ASP A 138 -13.40 4.20 9.08
C ASP A 138 -13.11 3.72 7.64
N GLY A 139 -11.83 3.63 7.28
CA GLY A 139 -11.38 3.18 5.95
C GLY A 139 -11.44 4.26 4.85
N ALA A 140 -11.65 5.52 5.21
CA ALA A 140 -11.59 6.66 4.31
C ALA A 140 -10.58 7.71 4.78
N TRP A 141 -10.07 8.51 3.84
CA TRP A 141 -9.18 9.63 4.13
C TRP A 141 -9.98 10.89 4.41
N ASP A 142 -9.82 11.44 5.61
CA ASP A 142 -10.40 12.72 6.01
C ASP A 142 -9.32 13.80 6.01
N LEU A 143 -9.57 14.90 5.30
CA LEU A 143 -8.68 16.07 5.30
C LEU A 143 -8.64 16.68 6.71
N TRP A 144 -7.44 16.88 7.25
CA TRP A 144 -7.23 17.27 8.64
C TRP A 144 -6.36 18.53 8.78
N ALA A 145 -5.34 18.67 7.93
CA ALA A 145 -4.49 19.85 7.86
C ALA A 145 -4.10 20.15 6.42
N ILE A 146 -3.61 21.36 6.20
CA ILE A 146 -3.04 21.83 4.95
C ILE A 146 -1.64 22.40 5.20
N CYS A 147 -0.82 22.42 4.16
CA CYS A 147 0.39 23.20 4.12
C CYS A 147 0.04 24.67 3.83
N ALA A 148 0.19 25.54 4.83
CA ALA A 148 -0.01 26.98 4.68
C ALA A 148 1.19 27.74 5.23
N ASP A 149 1.67 28.74 4.48
CA ASP A 149 2.83 29.57 4.84
C ASP A 149 4.11 28.78 5.16
N GLY A 150 4.28 27.62 4.50
CA GLY A 150 5.41 26.72 4.76
C GLY A 150 5.32 25.96 6.09
N GLY A 151 4.14 25.94 6.71
CA GLY A 151 3.86 25.25 7.96
C GLY A 151 2.63 24.37 7.89
N PHE A 152 2.59 23.38 8.78
CA PHE A 152 1.49 22.44 8.94
C PHE A 152 0.35 23.10 9.73
N THR A 153 -0.77 23.41 9.07
CA THR A 153 -1.91 24.13 9.66
C THR A 153 -3.14 23.22 9.74
N LYS A 154 -3.56 22.92 10.97
CA LYS A 154 -4.79 22.17 11.24
C LYS A 154 -6.03 22.97 10.82
N LEU A 155 -6.98 22.31 10.17
CA LEU A 155 -8.29 22.86 9.79
C LEU A 155 -9.31 22.84 10.94
#